data_AF-A0A955BWK5-F1
#
_entry.id   AF-A0A955BWK5-F1
#
_cell.length_a   1.000
_cell.length_b   1.000
_cell.length_c   1.000
_cell.angle_alpha   90.00
_cell.angle_beta   90.00
_cell.angle_gamma   90.00
#
_symmetry.space_group_name_H-M   'P 1'
#
loop_
_entity.id
_entity.type
_entity.pdbx_description
1 polymer ?
#
loop_
_entity_poly.entity_id
_entity_poly.type
_entity_poly.pdbx_seq_one_letter_code
_entity_poly.pdbx_strand_id
1 'polypeptide(L)'
;ALREHGDERFLPAHGMGAAAGPKRGMYRHPKEPSDKRPVLGDEYFLQWHERPRLLELFANTDFWKTSLHEALACDPDADGSITVFEPVEEHEHKILAQLAKHLTSERAIEVQQPGKQKGKGLVTVWFHESRAANHWLDALYWCVVAAHRMGVKFVEREAAPVVNTEPLLPEIVGADGRAVRLRTR
;
A
#
# COMPACT_ATOMS: atom_id res chain seq x y z
N ALA A 1 9.02 24.87 18.59
CA ALA A 1 8.60 23.63 17.90
C ALA A 1 9.78 22.66 17.94
N LEU A 2 9.52 21.35 18.09
CA LEU A 2 10.48 20.23 18.09
C LEU A 2 11.12 19.92 19.47
N ARG A 3 10.31 19.50 20.47
CA ARG A 3 10.81 18.86 21.70
C ARG A 3 10.67 17.32 21.70
N GLU A 4 10.08 16.73 20.65
CA GLU A 4 9.74 15.30 20.60
C GLU A 4 10.65 14.49 19.66
N HIS A 5 11.51 15.13 18.85
CA HIS A 5 12.35 14.45 17.85
C HIS A 5 13.65 13.82 18.39
N GLY A 6 13.74 13.60 19.70
CA GLY A 6 14.92 12.96 20.34
C GLY A 6 14.56 11.81 21.26
N ASP A 7 13.28 11.46 21.35
CA ASP A 7 12.79 10.34 22.15
C ASP A 7 12.58 9.16 21.22
N GLU A 8 13.09 7.96 21.55
CA GLU A 8 13.01 6.75 20.71
C GLU A 8 11.57 6.33 20.33
N ARG A 9 10.58 7.04 20.90
CA ARG A 9 9.14 6.86 20.73
C ARG A 9 8.59 7.48 19.44
N PHE A 10 9.21 8.53 18.90
CA PHE A 10 8.71 9.24 17.71
C PHE A 10 9.75 9.29 16.61
N LEU A 11 9.44 8.66 15.47
CA LEU A 11 10.30 8.59 14.31
C LEU A 11 9.63 9.31 13.13
N PRO A 12 10.20 10.41 12.61
CA PRO A 12 9.71 10.97 11.36
C PRO A 12 9.81 9.92 10.26
N ALA A 13 8.77 9.82 9.44
CA ALA A 13 8.64 8.78 8.44
C ALA A 13 8.20 9.35 7.09
N HIS A 14 8.75 8.78 6.02
CA HIS A 14 8.52 9.20 4.65
C HIS A 14 8.26 8.00 3.74
N GLY A 15 7.15 8.05 3.02
CA GLY A 15 6.80 7.05 2.02
C GLY A 15 7.40 7.41 0.66
N MET A 16 8.07 6.45 0.03
CA MET A 16 8.60 6.57 -1.33
C MET A 16 7.91 5.53 -2.22
N GLY A 17 7.05 5.99 -3.13
CA GLY A 17 6.43 5.16 -4.18
C GLY A 17 6.90 5.59 -5.57
N ALA A 18 6.78 4.70 -6.55
CA ALA A 18 7.11 4.95 -7.95
C ALA A 18 6.22 6.03 -8.61
N ALA A 19 5.00 6.24 -8.09
CA ALA A 19 4.14 7.36 -8.48
C ALA A 19 4.59 8.72 -7.92
N ALA A 20 5.49 8.75 -6.94
CA ALA A 20 6.05 10.00 -6.44
C ALA A 20 6.95 10.57 -7.54
N GLY A 21 6.47 11.64 -8.20
CA GLY A 21 7.10 12.22 -9.39
C GLY A 21 8.61 12.50 -9.24
N PRO A 22 9.29 12.89 -10.34
CA PRO A 22 10.76 12.83 -10.48
C PRO A 22 11.57 13.57 -9.40
N LYS A 23 10.95 14.52 -8.67
CA LYS A 23 11.58 15.25 -7.56
C LYS A 23 11.74 14.44 -6.28
N ARG A 24 10.89 13.45 -6.02
CA ARG A 24 10.95 12.62 -4.80
C ARG A 24 11.75 11.35 -4.99
N GLY A 25 11.89 10.90 -6.24
CA GLY A 25 12.65 9.70 -6.59
C GLY A 25 11.89 8.43 -6.24
N MET A 26 12.18 7.38 -7.01
CA MET A 26 11.64 6.04 -6.73
C MET A 26 12.41 5.42 -5.57
N TYR A 27 11.71 4.62 -4.74
CA TYR A 27 12.35 3.87 -3.67
C TYR A 27 13.51 3.02 -4.21
N ARG A 28 14.62 3.02 -3.47
CA ARG A 28 15.79 2.18 -3.75
C ARG A 28 16.32 1.63 -2.44
N HIS A 29 16.15 0.33 -2.24
CA HIS A 29 16.65 -0.31 -1.05
C HIS A 29 18.18 -0.25 -1.01
N PRO A 30 18.81 0.23 0.08
CA PRO A 30 20.25 0.14 0.25
C PRO A 30 20.66 -1.34 0.34
N LYS A 31 21.82 -1.68 -0.21
CA LYS A 31 22.32 -3.07 -0.17
C LYS A 31 22.96 -3.43 1.17
N GLU A 32 23.62 -2.46 1.80
CA GLU A 32 24.40 -2.65 3.01
C GLU A 32 24.19 -1.47 3.97
N PRO A 33 24.19 -1.73 5.30
CA PRO A 33 24.16 -0.66 6.29
C PRO A 33 25.36 0.27 6.17
N SER A 34 25.20 1.51 6.63
CA SER A 34 26.28 2.50 6.72
C SER A 34 26.03 3.45 7.88
N ASP A 35 26.99 4.29 8.24
CA ASP A 35 26.80 5.32 9.27
C ASP A 35 25.59 6.23 8.99
N LYS A 36 25.32 6.51 7.70
CA LYS A 36 24.15 7.30 7.28
C LYS A 36 22.86 6.50 7.23
N ARG A 37 22.94 5.17 7.17
CA ARG A 37 21.80 4.26 7.06
C ARG A 37 22.03 3.03 7.97
N PRO A 38 21.93 3.21 9.29
CA PRO A 38 22.36 2.20 10.25
C PRO A 38 21.43 0.98 10.31
N VAL A 39 20.18 1.11 9.86
CA VAL A 39 19.17 0.05 9.93
C VAL A 39 18.50 -0.13 8.57
N LEU A 40 18.52 -1.37 8.08
CA LEU A 40 17.81 -1.81 6.88
C LEU A 40 16.77 -2.87 7.31
N GLY A 41 15.50 -2.64 6.99
CA GLY A 41 14.47 -3.67 7.01
C GLY A 41 14.10 -4.05 5.58
N ASP A 42 13.23 -5.04 5.41
CA ASP A 42 12.95 -5.67 4.11
C ASP A 42 12.65 -4.64 3.00
N GLU A 43 11.75 -3.69 3.28
CA GLU A 43 11.35 -2.63 2.33
C GLU A 43 11.25 -1.26 3.02
N TYR A 44 12.14 -1.02 3.98
CA TYR A 44 12.41 0.30 4.54
C TYR A 44 13.87 0.44 4.99
N PHE A 45 14.31 1.66 5.24
CA PHE A 45 15.56 1.92 5.93
C PHE A 45 15.44 3.16 6.82
N LEU A 46 16.31 3.25 7.82
CA LEU A 46 16.45 4.47 8.62
C LEU A 46 17.65 5.26 8.11
N GLN A 47 17.50 6.57 7.94
CA GLN A 47 18.53 7.48 7.49
C GLN A 47 18.84 8.52 8.56
N TRP A 48 20.12 8.65 8.91
CA TRP A 48 20.60 9.70 9.80
C TRP A 48 20.81 11.00 9.03
N HIS A 49 20.28 12.09 9.58
CA HIS A 49 20.44 13.44 9.05
C HIS A 49 21.26 14.28 10.02
N GLU A 50 22.50 14.63 9.65
CA GLU A 50 23.39 15.48 10.47
C GLU A 50 22.81 16.84 10.84
N ARG A 51 21.90 17.34 10.00
CA ARG A 51 21.09 18.54 10.25
C ARG A 51 19.69 18.21 9.75
N PRO A 52 18.67 18.08 10.62
CA PRO A 52 18.59 18.61 12.00
C PRO A 52 19.02 17.65 13.14
N ARG A 53 19.85 16.62 12.90
CA ARG A 53 20.22 15.55 13.87
C ARG A 53 19.02 14.69 14.25
N LEU A 54 18.45 14.03 13.25
CA LEU A 54 17.37 13.07 13.46
C LEU A 54 17.60 11.81 12.63
N LEU A 55 16.91 10.76 13.05
CA LEU A 55 16.78 9.52 12.30
C LEU A 55 15.41 9.54 11.62
N GLU A 56 15.36 9.41 10.30
CA GLU A 56 14.13 9.39 9.51
C GLU A 56 13.94 8.01 8.88
N LEU A 57 12.72 7.48 8.92
CA LEU A 57 12.38 6.21 8.29
C LEU A 57 11.86 6.43 6.89
N PHE A 58 12.45 5.75 5.92
CA PHE A 58 12.03 5.75 4.53
C PHE A 58 11.49 4.38 4.15
N ALA A 59 10.23 4.31 3.71
CA ALA A 59 9.56 3.05 3.37
C ALA A 59 9.13 3.02 1.90
N ASN A 60 9.15 1.83 1.30
CA ASN A 60 8.61 1.58 -0.04
C ASN A 60 7.09 1.53 0.01
N THR A 61 6.43 2.64 -0.31
CA THR A 61 4.98 2.74 -0.19
C THR A 61 4.24 1.73 -1.07
N ASP A 62 4.76 1.43 -2.27
CA ASP A 62 4.10 0.49 -3.17
C ASP A 62 4.14 -0.93 -2.60
N PHE A 63 5.29 -1.34 -2.06
CA PHE A 63 5.41 -2.64 -1.40
C PHE A 63 4.46 -2.77 -0.19
N TRP A 64 4.51 -1.81 0.74
CA TRP A 64 3.74 -1.92 1.99
C TRP A 64 2.23 -1.83 1.77
N LYS A 65 1.77 -1.06 0.78
CA LYS A 65 0.35 -1.04 0.39
C LYS A 65 -0.07 -2.37 -0.27
N THR A 66 0.77 -2.92 -1.13
CA THR A 66 0.54 -4.26 -1.71
C THR A 66 0.46 -5.32 -0.61
N SER A 67 1.43 -5.38 0.30
CA SER A 67 1.42 -6.38 1.38
C SER A 67 0.25 -6.22 2.36
N LEU A 68 -0.20 -4.98 2.61
CA LEU A 68 -1.41 -4.72 3.39
C LEU A 68 -2.65 -5.28 2.69
N HIS A 69 -2.82 -5.03 1.39
CA HIS A 69 -3.95 -5.54 0.62
C HIS A 69 -3.93 -7.06 0.49
N GLU A 70 -2.76 -7.66 0.29
CA GLU A 70 -2.60 -9.12 0.32
C GLU A 70 -3.01 -9.70 1.67
N ALA A 71 -2.56 -9.09 2.78
CA ALA A 71 -2.93 -9.54 4.13
C ALA A 71 -4.44 -9.43 4.40
N LEU A 72 -5.09 -8.37 3.91
CA LEU A 72 -6.54 -8.16 4.02
C LEU A 72 -7.34 -9.11 3.11
N ALA A 73 -6.74 -9.62 2.03
CA ALA A 73 -7.37 -10.55 1.09
C ALA A 73 -7.12 -12.03 1.44
N CYS A 74 -6.18 -12.32 2.34
CA CYS A 74 -5.96 -13.65 2.88
C CYS A 74 -7.20 -14.15 3.63
N ASP A 75 -7.33 -15.48 3.70
CA ASP A 75 -8.26 -16.11 4.63
C ASP A 75 -8.01 -15.58 6.05
N PRO A 76 -9.05 -15.20 6.82
CA PRO A 76 -8.89 -14.71 8.18
C PRO A 76 -8.06 -15.64 9.08
N ASP A 77 -8.13 -16.95 8.86
CA ASP A 77 -7.43 -17.97 9.63
C ASP A 77 -6.02 -18.29 9.08
N ALA A 78 -5.62 -17.70 7.95
CA ALA A 78 -4.31 -17.90 7.37
C ALA A 78 -3.22 -17.06 8.06
N ASP A 79 -2.01 -17.61 8.09
CA ASP A 79 -0.83 -16.93 8.61
C ASP A 79 -0.56 -15.62 7.84
N GLY A 80 -0.35 -14.53 8.59
CA GLY A 80 -0.08 -13.21 8.02
C GLY A 80 -1.30 -12.49 7.46
N SER A 81 -2.51 -12.94 7.79
CA SER A 81 -3.76 -12.22 7.57
C SER A 81 -3.85 -10.95 8.42
N ILE A 82 -4.62 -9.97 7.94
CA ILE A 82 -5.06 -8.82 8.73
C ILE A 82 -6.58 -8.83 8.71
N THR A 83 -7.19 -8.89 9.88
CA THR A 83 -8.65 -8.91 10.03
C THR A 83 -9.17 -7.58 10.55
N VAL A 84 -10.41 -7.24 10.19
CA VAL A 84 -11.15 -6.11 10.76
C VAL A 84 -12.23 -6.68 11.69
N PHE A 85 -12.48 -5.99 12.80
CA PHE A 85 -13.54 -6.39 13.73
C PHE A 85 -14.92 -6.35 13.06
N GLU A 86 -15.74 -7.34 13.39
CA GLU A 86 -17.14 -7.36 12.96
C GLU A 86 -17.91 -6.21 13.65
N PRO A 87 -18.58 -5.34 12.88
CA PRO A 87 -19.39 -4.26 13.46
C PRO A 87 -20.65 -4.82 14.14
N VAL A 88 -20.93 -4.35 15.34
CA VAL A 88 -22.11 -4.72 16.15
C VAL A 88 -23.17 -3.62 16.12
N GLU A 89 -22.74 -2.35 16.10
CA GLU A 89 -23.64 -1.19 16.09
C GLU A 89 -23.75 -0.50 14.72
N GLU A 90 -24.88 0.15 14.44
CA GLU A 90 -25.12 0.86 13.16
C GLU A 90 -24.02 1.89 12.83
N HIS A 91 -23.46 2.54 13.86
CA HIS A 91 -22.40 3.52 13.67
C HIS A 91 -21.07 2.86 13.24
N GLU A 92 -20.79 1.65 13.69
CA GLU A 92 -19.59 0.88 13.32
C GLU A 92 -19.67 0.40 11.88
N HIS A 93 -20.86 0.00 11.40
CA HIS A 93 -21.07 -0.30 9.98
C HIS A 93 -20.73 0.90 9.09
N LYS A 94 -21.05 2.13 9.52
CA LYS A 94 -20.69 3.34 8.78
C LYS A 94 -19.18 3.55 8.77
N ILE A 95 -18.49 3.30 9.88
CA ILE A 95 -17.02 3.37 9.95
C ILE A 95 -16.38 2.34 9.03
N LEU A 96 -16.85 1.08 9.05
CA LEU A 96 -16.36 0.02 8.18
C LEU A 96 -16.54 0.37 6.70
N ALA A 97 -17.69 0.95 6.33
CA ALA A 97 -17.92 1.41 4.96
C ALA A 97 -16.99 2.56 4.54
N GLN A 98 -16.65 3.47 5.46
CA GLN A 98 -15.64 4.51 5.19
C GLN A 98 -14.23 3.92 5.08
N LEU A 99 -13.91 2.91 5.90
CA LEU A 99 -12.64 2.21 5.82
C LEU A 99 -12.47 1.53 4.46
N ALA A 100 -13.48 0.81 4.00
CA ALA A 100 -13.46 0.21 2.67
C ALA A 100 -13.19 1.26 1.57
N LYS A 101 -13.88 2.41 1.61
CA LYS A 101 -13.67 3.50 0.64
C LYS A 101 -12.25 4.04 0.64
N HIS A 102 -11.65 4.22 1.83
CA HIS A 102 -10.28 4.71 1.96
C HIS A 102 -9.25 3.66 1.53
N LEU A 103 -9.48 2.39 1.82
CA LEU A 103 -8.61 1.29 1.38
C LEU A 103 -8.63 1.12 -0.15
N THR A 104 -9.79 1.33 -0.77
CA THR A 104 -9.95 1.20 -2.23
C THR A 104 -9.84 2.53 -2.99
N SER A 105 -9.40 3.62 -2.35
CA SER A 105 -9.26 4.92 -3.03
C SER A 105 -8.10 4.94 -4.02
N GLU A 106 -7.13 4.06 -3.81
CA GLU A 106 -6.01 3.80 -4.69
C GLU A 106 -6.05 2.35 -5.18
N ARG A 107 -5.41 2.08 -6.32
CA ARG A 107 -5.29 0.72 -6.86
C ARG A 107 -3.88 0.45 -7.34
N ALA A 108 -3.42 -0.78 -7.12
CA ALA A 108 -2.19 -1.29 -7.71
C ALA A 108 -2.36 -1.41 -9.23
N ILE A 109 -1.41 -0.86 -9.98
CA ILE A 109 -1.29 -1.03 -11.43
C ILE A 109 0.15 -1.40 -11.79
N GLU A 110 0.31 -2.24 -12.81
CA GLU A 110 1.62 -2.49 -13.39
C GLU A 110 1.96 -1.41 -14.41
N VAL A 111 3.13 -0.79 -14.24
CA VAL A 111 3.62 0.26 -15.14
C VAL A 111 5.00 -0.12 -15.66
N GLN A 112 5.21 0.13 -16.95
CA GLN A 112 6.51 -0.03 -17.58
C GLN A 112 7.49 1.03 -17.08
N GLN A 113 8.61 0.61 -16.50
CA GLN A 113 9.64 1.54 -16.03
C GLN A 113 10.21 2.36 -17.20
N PRO A 114 10.32 3.70 -17.07
CA PRO A 114 10.91 4.55 -18.10
C PRO A 114 12.33 4.10 -18.47
N GLY A 115 12.61 4.03 -19.78
CA GLY A 115 13.93 3.63 -20.30
C GLY A 115 14.19 2.11 -20.33
N LYS A 116 13.21 1.27 -20.00
CA LYS A 116 13.28 -0.19 -20.17
C LYS A 116 12.49 -0.66 -21.39
N GLN A 117 12.90 -1.79 -21.97
CA GLN A 117 12.21 -2.42 -23.10
C GLN A 117 10.79 -2.84 -22.70
N LYS A 118 9.84 -2.78 -23.64
CA LYS A 118 8.45 -3.23 -23.43
C LYS A 118 8.43 -4.67 -22.93
N GLY A 119 7.79 -4.90 -21.77
CA GLY A 119 7.71 -6.20 -21.11
C GLY A 119 8.89 -6.55 -20.21
N LYS A 120 9.86 -5.64 -20.02
CA LYS A 120 10.96 -5.79 -19.05
C LYS A 120 10.97 -4.64 -18.06
N GLY A 121 10.98 -4.90 -16.77
CA GLY A 121 10.95 -3.84 -15.76
C GLY A 121 9.55 -3.24 -15.58
N LEU A 122 8.54 -4.11 -15.50
CA LEU A 122 7.25 -3.73 -14.93
C LEU A 122 7.46 -3.48 -13.44
N VAL A 123 6.82 -2.42 -12.93
CA VAL A 123 6.80 -2.10 -11.51
C VAL A 123 5.36 -1.89 -11.09
N THR A 124 5.00 -2.40 -9.92
CA THR A 124 3.71 -2.10 -9.29
C THR A 124 3.74 -0.68 -8.77
N VAL A 125 2.70 0.08 -9.09
CA VAL A 125 2.51 1.46 -8.65
C VAL A 125 1.11 1.61 -8.09
N TRP A 126 0.98 2.28 -6.95
CA TRP A 126 -0.32 2.64 -6.40
C TRP A 126 -0.82 3.95 -7.02
N PHE A 127 -1.86 3.83 -7.85
CA PHE A 127 -2.44 4.94 -8.59
C PHE A 127 -3.70 5.47 -7.92
N HIS A 128 -3.75 6.79 -7.75
CA HIS A 128 -4.86 7.49 -7.12
C HIS A 128 -5.70 8.22 -8.18
N GLU A 129 -6.78 7.58 -8.63
CA GLU A 129 -7.57 8.04 -9.78
C GLU A 129 -8.46 9.25 -9.46
N SER A 130 -9.11 9.24 -8.29
CA SER A 130 -10.15 10.22 -7.93
C SER A 130 -9.68 11.31 -6.96
N ARG A 131 -8.45 11.23 -6.44
CA ARG A 131 -7.97 12.04 -5.30
C ARG A 131 -8.93 12.00 -4.10
N ALA A 132 -9.64 10.89 -3.92
CA ALA A 132 -10.48 10.66 -2.75
C ALA A 132 -9.64 10.59 -1.46
N ALA A 133 -10.30 10.60 -0.30
CA ALA A 133 -9.59 10.45 0.96
C ALA A 133 -8.97 9.04 1.05
N ASN A 134 -7.65 8.99 1.22
CA ASN A 134 -6.84 7.77 1.32
C ASN A 134 -6.14 7.66 2.70
N HIS A 135 -6.44 8.58 3.62
CA HIS A 135 -5.66 8.75 4.85
C HIS A 135 -5.63 7.51 5.75
N TRP A 136 -6.65 6.65 5.68
CA TRP A 136 -6.68 5.41 6.46
C TRP A 136 -5.87 4.29 5.81
N LEU A 137 -5.81 4.23 4.48
CA LEU A 137 -4.85 3.39 3.77
C LEU A 137 -3.42 3.80 4.12
N ASP A 138 -3.14 5.10 4.09
CA ASP A 138 -1.83 5.64 4.42
C ASP A 138 -1.45 5.35 5.89
N ALA A 139 -2.38 5.52 6.82
CA ALA A 139 -2.15 5.21 8.23
C ALA A 139 -1.91 3.70 8.45
N LEU A 140 -2.71 2.83 7.80
CA LEU A 140 -2.63 1.40 8.01
C LEU A 140 -1.33 0.80 7.47
N TYR A 141 -0.84 1.20 6.29
CA TYR A 141 0.43 0.66 5.83
C TYR A 141 1.58 1.08 6.75
N TRP A 142 1.51 2.28 7.37
CA TRP A 142 2.48 2.70 8.38
C TRP A 142 2.41 1.85 9.65
N CYS A 143 1.22 1.44 10.08
CA CYS A 143 1.07 0.47 11.17
C CYS A 143 1.77 -0.86 10.84
N VAL A 144 1.66 -1.32 9.59
CA VAL A 144 2.31 -2.56 9.14
C VAL A 144 3.84 -2.42 9.10
N VAL A 145 4.37 -1.29 8.61
CA VAL A 145 5.81 -0.98 8.68
C VAL A 145 6.30 -0.96 10.13
N ALA A 146 5.54 -0.34 11.02
CA ALA A 146 5.87 -0.24 12.43
C ALA A 146 5.89 -1.63 13.10
N ALA A 147 4.86 -2.46 12.85
CA ALA A 147 4.82 -3.84 13.31
C ALA A 147 6.03 -4.63 12.83
N HIS A 148 6.40 -4.47 11.55
CA HIS A 148 7.59 -5.12 11.00
C HIS A 148 8.89 -4.68 11.66
N ARG A 149 9.01 -3.38 11.95
CA ARG A 149 10.15 -2.86 12.71
C ARG A 149 10.23 -3.44 14.13
N MET A 150 9.10 -3.84 14.72
CA MET A 150 9.03 -4.52 16.01
C MET A 150 9.29 -6.03 15.92
N GLY A 151 9.58 -6.56 14.73
CA GLY A 151 9.94 -7.97 14.52
C GLY A 151 8.81 -8.83 13.95
N VAL A 152 7.64 -8.26 13.66
CA VAL A 152 6.55 -8.98 12.98
C VAL A 152 6.92 -9.18 11.51
N LYS A 153 7.09 -10.43 11.07
CA LYS A 153 7.47 -10.73 9.68
C LYS A 153 6.25 -11.19 8.89
N PHE A 154 6.22 -10.83 7.62
CA PHE A 154 5.31 -11.50 6.69
C PHE A 154 5.81 -12.93 6.49
N VAL A 155 4.89 -13.88 6.62
CA VAL A 155 5.11 -15.27 6.23
C VAL A 155 4.94 -15.34 4.71
N GLU A 156 5.59 -16.29 4.03
CA GLU A 156 5.25 -16.56 2.64
C GLU A 156 3.76 -16.88 2.56
N ARG A 157 2.99 -16.03 1.87
CA ARG A 157 1.56 -16.20 1.72
C ARG A 157 1.32 -17.13 0.54
N GLU A 158 0.54 -18.19 0.75
CA GLU A 158 -0.10 -18.86 -0.37
C GLU A 158 -1.08 -17.84 -0.98
N ALA A 159 -0.83 -17.43 -2.23
CA ALA A 159 -1.65 -16.43 -2.88
C ALA A 159 -3.11 -16.92 -2.88
N ALA A 160 -4.03 -16.11 -2.37
CA ALA A 160 -5.44 -16.38 -2.56
C ALA A 160 -5.69 -16.60 -4.06
N PRO A 161 -6.50 -17.59 -4.46
CA PRO A 161 -6.78 -17.82 -5.86
C PRO A 161 -7.25 -16.51 -6.47
N VAL A 162 -6.60 -16.08 -7.55
CA VAL A 162 -7.00 -14.88 -8.28
C VAL A 162 -8.45 -15.07 -8.70
N VAL A 163 -9.36 -14.46 -7.95
CA VAL A 163 -10.74 -14.35 -8.38
C VAL A 163 -10.69 -13.36 -9.54
N ASN A 164 -10.65 -13.89 -10.76
CA ASN A 164 -10.97 -13.12 -11.95
C ASN A 164 -12.44 -12.69 -11.81
N THR A 165 -12.70 -11.64 -11.05
CA THR A 165 -13.90 -10.86 -11.24
C THR A 165 -13.70 -10.15 -12.58
N GLU A 166 -14.06 -10.82 -13.68
CA GLU A 166 -14.56 -10.05 -14.81
C GLU A 166 -15.52 -9.02 -14.23
N PRO A 167 -15.37 -7.71 -14.54
CA PRO A 167 -16.34 -6.74 -14.07
C PRO A 167 -17.70 -7.26 -14.54
N LEU A 168 -18.60 -7.52 -13.59
CA LEU A 168 -20.00 -7.75 -13.88
C LEU A 168 -20.50 -6.44 -14.48
N LEU A 169 -20.31 -6.28 -15.79
CA LEU A 169 -21.00 -5.25 -16.55
C LEU A 169 -22.48 -5.55 -16.31
N PRO A 170 -23.27 -4.59 -15.78
CA PRO A 170 -24.68 -4.81 -15.64
C PRO A 170 -25.23 -5.20 -17.00
N GLU A 171 -25.95 -6.31 -17.06
CA GLU A 171 -26.59 -6.77 -18.28
C GLU A 171 -27.61 -5.70 -18.67
N ILE A 172 -27.28 -4.83 -19.62
CA ILE A 172 -28.20 -3.82 -20.11
C ILE A 172 -29.23 -4.57 -20.95
N VAL A 173 -30.38 -4.83 -20.35
CA VAL A 173 -31.55 -5.37 -21.03
C VAL A 173 -32.18 -4.22 -21.82
N GLY A 174 -32.28 -4.38 -23.14
CA GLY A 174 -32.99 -3.44 -24.00
C GLY A 174 -34.48 -3.38 -23.65
N ALA A 175 -35.19 -2.34 -24.10
CA ALA A 175 -36.63 -2.20 -23.88
C ALA A 175 -37.48 -3.35 -24.46
N ASP A 176 -36.89 -4.23 -25.27
CA ASP A 176 -37.47 -5.43 -25.87
C ASP A 176 -37.15 -6.73 -25.10
N GLY A 177 -36.49 -6.63 -23.93
CA GLY A 177 -36.17 -7.78 -23.08
C GLY A 177 -34.96 -8.59 -23.52
N ARG A 178 -34.17 -8.12 -24.50
CA ARG A 178 -32.97 -8.82 -25.00
C ARG A 178 -31.69 -8.21 -24.44
N ALA A 179 -30.73 -9.07 -24.10
CA ALA A 179 -29.41 -8.65 -23.62
C ALA A 179 -28.59 -8.00 -24.76
N VAL A 180 -28.12 -6.77 -24.54
CA VAL A 180 -27.29 -6.04 -25.51
C VAL A 180 -25.81 -6.16 -25.13
N ARG A 181 -25.02 -6.88 -25.94
CA ARG A 181 -23.55 -6.85 -25.82
C ARG A 181 -22.97 -5.68 -26.62
N LEU A 182 -22.37 -4.71 -25.93
CA LEU A 182 -21.59 -3.66 -26.59
C LEU A 182 -20.32 -4.28 -27.20
N ARG A 183 -20.18 -4.21 -28.53
CA ARG A 183 -18.90 -4.50 -29.20
C ARG A 183 -18.05 -3.23 -29.17
N THR A 184 -16.92 -3.27 -28.49
CA THR A 184 -15.88 -2.24 -28.61
C THR A 184 -15.24 -2.30 -30.00
N ARG A 185 -15.05 -1.15 -30.65
CA ARG A 185 -14.29 -1.00 -31.89
C ARG A 185 -12.80 -1.02 -31.64
#